data_AF-A0A7Y2VK01-F1
#
_entry.id   AF-A0A7Y2VK01-F1
#
_cell.length_a   1.000
_cell.length_b   1.000
_cell.length_c   1.000
_cell.angle_alpha   90.00
_cell.angle_beta   90.00
_cell.angle_gamma   90.00
#
_symmetry.space_group_name_H-M   'P 1'
#
loop_
_entity.id
_entity.type
_entity.pdbx_description
1 polymer ?
#
loop_
_entity_poly.entity_id
_entity_poly.type
_entity_poly.pdbx_seq_one_letter_code
_entity_poly.pdbx_strand_id
1 'polypeptide(L)'
;DIAKSVCEIEQARLLTLKAAYQMDTVGNKAARGIIAMIKITAPVMACRVIDRAIQVHGAIGLSQDTPLAQMYAYARTLRIADGPDQVHMMQLGRDYAAARAR
;
A
#
# COMPACT_ATOMS: atom_id res chain seq x y z
N ASP A 1 19.37 1.51 -1.78
CA ASP A 1 17.98 2.01 -1.83
C ASP A 1 17.22 1.75 -3.13
N ILE A 2 17.79 2.05 -4.30
CA ILE A 2 17.09 1.90 -5.59
C ILE A 2 16.56 0.47 -5.81
N ALA A 3 17.41 -0.55 -5.69
CA ALA A 3 17.00 -1.95 -5.88
C ALA A 3 15.88 -2.38 -4.92
N LYS A 4 15.92 -1.92 -3.67
CA LYS A 4 14.87 -2.20 -2.68
C LYS A 4 13.55 -1.56 -3.09
N SER A 5 13.57 -0.30 -3.55
CA SER A 5 12.38 0.38 -4.04
C SER A 5 11.77 -0.34 -5.25
N VAL A 6 12.58 -0.83 -6.19
CA VAL A 6 12.09 -1.62 -7.34
C VAL A 6 11.39 -2.89 -6.85
N CYS A 7 12.02 -3.66 -5.97
CA CYS A 7 11.40 -4.88 -5.42
C CYS A 7 10.08 -4.61 -4.71
N GLU A 8 10.01 -3.57 -3.86
CA GLU A 8 8.79 -3.21 -3.14
C GLU A 8 7.67 -2.78 -4.11
N ILE A 9 8.01 -2.03 -5.17
CA ILE A 9 7.05 -1.63 -6.22
C ILE A 9 6.52 -2.86 -6.98
N GLU A 10 7.38 -3.79 -7.39
CA GLU A 10 6.95 -5.00 -8.10
C GLU A 10 6.00 -5.84 -7.25
N GLN A 11 6.32 -6.02 -5.97
CA GLN A 11 5.47 -6.75 -5.03
C GLN A 11 4.08 -6.11 -4.88
N ALA A 12 4.04 -4.79 -4.69
CA ALA A 12 2.77 -4.06 -4.58
C ALA A 12 1.98 -4.11 -5.90
N ARG A 13 2.65 -3.96 -7.05
CA ARG A 13 2.00 -4.01 -8.37
C ARG A 13 1.35 -5.38 -8.62
N LEU A 14 2.08 -6.46 -8.38
CA LEU A 14 1.54 -7.82 -8.56
C LEU A 14 0.39 -8.10 -7.60
N LEU A 15 0.45 -7.59 -6.36
CA LEU A 15 -0.67 -7.70 -5.41
C LEU A 15 -1.90 -6.91 -5.88
N THR A 16 -1.73 -5.70 -6.44
CA THR A 16 -2.81 -4.93 -7.06
C THR A 16 -3.47 -5.70 -8.20
N LEU A 17 -2.66 -6.23 -9.13
CA LEU A 17 -3.17 -6.99 -10.28
C LEU A 17 -3.88 -8.27 -9.84
N LYS A 18 -3.38 -8.94 -8.79
CA LYS A 18 -4.04 -10.10 -8.20
C LYS A 18 -5.37 -9.72 -7.55
N ALA A 19 -5.46 -8.57 -6.89
CA ALA A 19 -6.71 -8.06 -6.33
C ALA A 19 -7.75 -7.77 -7.43
N ALA A 20 -7.33 -7.08 -8.50
CA ALA A 20 -8.17 -6.81 -9.67
C ALA A 20 -8.68 -8.11 -10.31
N TYR A 21 -7.79 -9.07 -10.56
CA TYR A 21 -8.17 -10.37 -11.10
C TYR A 21 -9.20 -11.11 -10.23
N GLN A 22 -9.07 -11.06 -8.89
CA GLN A 22 -10.07 -11.66 -8.01
C GLN A 22 -11.41 -10.90 -8.03
N MET A 23 -11.38 -9.58 -8.12
CA MET A 23 -12.61 -8.80 -8.29
C MET A 23 -13.35 -9.20 -9.57
N ASP A 24 -12.63 -9.38 -10.67
CA ASP A 24 -13.20 -9.75 -11.97
C ASP A 24 -13.75 -11.19 -11.98
N THR A 25 -13.10 -12.12 -11.26
CA THR A 25 -13.43 -13.56 -11.34
C THR A 25 -14.39 -14.04 -10.27
N VAL A 26 -14.35 -13.48 -9.05
CA VAL A 26 -15.19 -13.93 -7.92
C VAL A 26 -16.05 -12.81 -7.33
N GLY A 27 -15.90 -11.58 -7.83
CA GLY A 27 -16.63 -10.40 -7.37
C GLY A 27 -16.04 -9.78 -6.10
N ASN A 28 -16.35 -8.50 -5.90
CA ASN A 28 -15.75 -7.67 -4.83
C ASN A 28 -15.97 -8.22 -3.41
N LYS A 29 -17.13 -8.80 -3.13
CA LYS A 29 -17.44 -9.34 -1.78
C LYS A 29 -16.55 -10.52 -1.42
N ALA A 30 -16.30 -11.43 -2.37
CA ALA A 30 -15.42 -12.57 -2.16
C ALA A 30 -13.94 -12.15 -2.17
N ALA A 31 -13.58 -11.15 -2.99
CA ALA A 31 -12.23 -10.60 -3.08
C ALA A 31 -11.85 -9.66 -1.91
N ARG A 32 -12.73 -9.42 -0.93
CA ARG A 32 -12.54 -8.42 0.14
C ARG A 32 -11.19 -8.55 0.87
N GLY A 33 -10.72 -9.78 1.09
CA GLY A 33 -9.47 -10.03 1.80
C GLY A 33 -8.26 -9.49 1.04
N ILE A 34 -8.17 -9.76 -0.27
CA ILE A 34 -7.05 -9.30 -1.08
C ILE A 34 -7.13 -7.80 -1.40
N ILE A 35 -8.34 -7.25 -1.48
CA ILE A 35 -8.56 -5.79 -1.57
C ILE A 35 -8.01 -5.10 -0.32
N ALA A 36 -8.32 -5.62 0.87
CA ALA A 36 -7.77 -5.08 2.12
C ALA A 36 -6.24 -5.18 2.17
N MET A 37 -5.66 -6.30 1.73
CA MET A 37 -4.20 -6.47 1.66
C MET A 37 -3.52 -5.38 0.83
N ILE A 38 -4.03 -5.10 -0.38
CA ILE A 38 -3.43 -4.07 -1.23
C ILE A 38 -3.65 -2.67 -0.68
N LYS A 39 -4.82 -2.38 -0.09
CA LYS A 39 -5.13 -1.09 0.55
C LYS A 39 -4.15 -0.76 1.67
N ILE A 40 -3.65 -1.76 2.40
CA ILE A 40 -2.60 -1.58 3.41
C ILE A 40 -1.22 -1.46 2.77
N THR A 41 -0.90 -2.36 1.85
CA THR A 41 0.49 -2.55 1.36
C THR A 41 0.94 -1.42 0.45
N ALA A 42 0.08 -0.98 -0.47
CA ALA A 42 0.42 0.02 -1.48
C ALA A 42 0.86 1.37 -0.88
N PRO A 43 0.09 2.02 0.03
CA PRO A 43 0.50 3.31 0.58
C PRO A 43 1.72 3.22 1.50
N VAL A 44 1.92 2.10 2.22
CA VAL A 44 3.12 1.87 3.02
C VAL A 44 4.36 1.77 2.14
N MET A 45 4.28 1.02 1.04
CA MET A 45 5.35 0.95 0.03
C MET A 45 5.63 2.34 -0.54
N ALA A 46 4.59 3.07 -0.97
CA ALA A 46 4.74 4.40 -1.55
C ALA A 46 5.46 5.36 -0.59
N CYS A 47 5.05 5.42 0.68
CA CYS A 47 5.75 6.21 1.69
C CYS A 47 7.24 5.87 1.78
N ARG A 48 7.60 4.59 1.82
CA ARG A 48 9.01 4.14 1.94
C ARG A 48 9.84 4.51 0.72
N VAL A 49 9.28 4.36 -0.48
CA VAL A 49 9.99 4.69 -1.73
C VAL A 49 10.17 6.20 -1.87
N ILE A 50 9.12 6.98 -1.60
CA ILE A 50 9.15 8.45 -1.68
C ILE A 50 10.12 9.01 -0.63
N ASP A 51 10.11 8.49 0.59
CA ASP A 51 11.03 8.91 1.64
C ASP A 51 12.51 8.70 1.26
N ARG A 52 12.85 7.55 0.65
CA ARG A 52 14.20 7.33 0.08
C ARG A 52 14.51 8.32 -1.03
N ALA A 53 13.53 8.67 -1.88
CA ALA A 53 13.71 9.65 -2.94
C ALA A 53 13.97 11.06 -2.37
N ILE A 54 13.23 11.46 -1.32
CA ILE A 54 13.47 12.70 -0.56
C ILE A 54 14.90 12.72 -0.05
N GLN A 55 15.34 11.64 0.59
CA GLN A 55 16.70 11.55 1.16
C GLN A 55 17.80 11.71 0.11
N VAL A 56 17.62 11.16 -1.10
CA VAL A 56 18.57 11.33 -2.22
C VAL A 56 18.64 12.78 -2.72
N HIS A 57 17.52 13.53 -2.66
CA HIS A 57 17.46 14.94 -3.07
C HIS A 57 17.91 15.91 -1.96
N GLY A 58 18.20 15.42 -0.75
CA GLY A 58 18.52 16.27 0.39
C GLY A 58 17.41 17.27 0.72
N ALA A 59 17.78 18.50 1.09
CA ALA A 59 16.81 19.54 1.46
C ALA A 59 15.82 19.88 0.33
N ILE A 60 16.24 19.77 -0.93
CA ILE A 60 15.39 20.01 -2.10
C ILE A 60 14.22 19.01 -2.13
N GLY A 61 14.41 17.78 -1.63
CA GLY A 61 13.34 16.77 -1.56
C GLY A 61 12.19 17.14 -0.62
N LEU A 62 12.41 18.08 0.31
CA LEU A 62 11.39 18.61 1.21
C LEU A 62 10.78 19.94 0.72
N SER A 63 11.35 20.51 -0.33
CA SER A 63 10.93 21.80 -0.89
C SER A 63 9.82 21.65 -1.94
N GLN A 64 9.35 22.78 -2.44
CA GLN A 64 8.38 22.90 -3.52
C GLN A 64 9.01 22.76 -4.92
N ASP A 65 10.35 22.68 -4.99
CA ASP A 65 11.08 22.49 -6.24
C ASP A 65 10.93 21.06 -6.78
N THR A 66 10.44 20.13 -5.94
CA THR A 66 10.10 18.76 -6.33
C THR A 66 8.70 18.39 -5.83
N PRO A 67 8.00 17.44 -6.47
CA PRO A 67 6.70 16.98 -5.99
C PRO A 67 6.80 16.04 -4.77
N LEU A 68 8.01 15.69 -4.31
CA LEU A 68 8.24 14.57 -3.39
C LEU A 68 7.55 14.75 -2.03
N ALA A 69 7.60 15.96 -1.45
CA ALA A 69 6.93 16.26 -0.19
C ALA A 69 5.40 16.10 -0.30
N GLN A 70 4.80 16.58 -1.39
CA GLN A 70 3.36 16.43 -1.65
C GLN A 70 2.98 14.97 -1.87
N MET A 71 3.79 14.23 -2.65
CA MET A 71 3.58 12.80 -2.88
C MET A 71 3.62 12.00 -1.57
N TYR A 72 4.57 12.32 -0.68
CA TYR A 72 4.67 11.66 0.63
C TYR A 72 3.44 11.94 1.48
N ALA A 73 3.00 13.20 1.56
CA ALA A 73 1.79 13.58 2.28
C ALA A 73 0.54 12.88 1.74
N TYR A 74 0.43 12.74 0.42
CA TYR A 74 -0.67 12.01 -0.21
C TYR A 74 -0.63 10.51 0.13
N ALA A 75 0.51 9.85 -0.04
CA ALA A 75 0.68 8.44 0.33
C ALA A 75 0.36 8.20 1.82
N ARG A 76 0.79 9.12 2.69
CA ARG A 76 0.50 9.06 4.12
C ARG A 76 -0.98 9.23 4.44
N THR A 77 -1.68 10.09 3.68
CA THR A 77 -3.13 10.28 3.78
C THR A 77 -3.88 9.01 3.42
N LEU A 78 -3.45 8.29 2.40
CA LEU A 78 -4.07 7.03 1.96
C LEU A 78 -3.99 5.89 2.99
N ARG A 79 -3.12 6.01 4.00
CA ARG A 79 -3.08 5.09 5.16
C ARG A 79 -4.21 5.33 6.18
N ILE A 80 -5.01 6.37 5.98
CA ILE A 80 -6.13 6.77 6.83
C ILE A 80 -7.42 6.83 6.02
N ALA A 81 -7.36 7.48 4.84
CA ALA A 81 -8.48 7.56 3.92
C ALA A 81 -8.98 6.17 3.54
N ASP A 82 -10.30 6.02 3.39
CA ASP A 82 -10.95 4.75 3.05
C ASP A 82 -10.59 3.60 4.02
N GLY A 83 -10.49 3.93 5.31
CA GLY A 83 -10.17 3.01 6.39
C GLY A 83 -8.68 3.00 6.77
N PRO A 84 -8.35 3.24 8.04
CA PRO A 84 -6.97 3.15 8.53
C PRO A 84 -6.38 1.75 8.39
N ASP A 85 -5.05 1.67 8.21
CA ASP A 85 -4.31 0.41 8.08
C ASP A 85 -4.68 -0.62 9.17
N GLN A 86 -4.83 -0.17 10.41
CA GLN A 86 -5.11 -1.02 11.57
C GLN A 86 -6.50 -1.66 11.50
N VAL A 87 -7.48 -0.95 10.95
CA VAL A 87 -8.84 -1.47 10.78
C VAL A 87 -8.84 -2.59 9.74
N HIS A 88 -8.17 -2.37 8.61
CA HIS A 88 -8.01 -3.39 7.56
C HIS A 88 -7.20 -4.60 8.06
N MET A 89 -6.10 -4.37 8.78
CA MET A 89 -5.28 -5.43 9.38
C MET A 89 -6.06 -6.27 10.40
N MET A 90 -6.82 -5.63 11.28
CA MET A 90 -7.64 -6.32 12.27
C MET A 90 -8.69 -7.22 11.59
N GLN A 91 -9.40 -6.69 10.60
CA GLN A 91 -10.41 -7.46 9.87
C GLN A 91 -9.78 -8.64 9.13
N LEU A 92 -8.64 -8.42 8.46
CA LEU A 92 -7.90 -9.47 7.76
C LEU A 92 -7.43 -10.57 8.72
N GLY A 93 -6.84 -10.18 9.86
CA GLY A 93 -6.39 -11.11 10.89
C GLY A 93 -7.53 -11.97 11.47
N ARG A 94 -8.69 -11.33 11.74
CA ARG A 94 -9.90 -12.03 12.19
C ARG A 94 -10.36 -13.07 11.16
N ASP A 95 -10.39 -12.71 9.88
CA ASP A 95 -10.83 -13.60 8.81
C ASP A 95 -9.90 -14.82 8.67
N TYR A 96 -8.58 -14.61 8.72
CA TYR A 96 -7.60 -15.69 8.65
C TYR A 96 -7.64 -16.62 9.85
N ALA A 97 -7.81 -16.08 11.07
CA ALA A 97 -7.94 -16.89 12.27
C ALA A 97 -9.20 -17.76 12.22
N ALA A 98 -10.35 -17.18 11.81
CA ALA A 98 -11.61 -17.90 11.69
C ALA A 98 -11.57 -19.00 10.61
N ALA A 99 -10.84 -18.79 9.51
CA ALA A 99 -10.67 -19.79 8.45
C ALA A 99 -9.82 -20.99 8.88
N ARG A 100 -8.85 -20.80 9.79
CA ARG A 100 -7.99 -21.86 10.31
C ARG A 100 -8.58 -22.66 11.48
N ALA A 101 -9.61 -22.13 12.12
CA ALA A 101 -10.32 -22.80 13.20
C ALA A 101 -11.43 -23.76 12.71
N ARG A 102 -11.64 -23.82 11.38
CA ARG A 102 -12.55 -24.75 10.71
C ARG A 102 -11.74 -25.85 10.04
#